data_AF-A0AAN7YTT1-F1
#
_entry.id   AF-A0AAN7YTT1-F1
#
_cell.length_a   1.000
_cell.length_b   1.000
_cell.length_c   1.000
_cell.angle_alpha   90.00
_cell.angle_beta   90.00
_cell.angle_gamma   90.00
#
_symmetry.space_group_name_H-M   'P 1'
#
loop_
_entity.id
_entity.type
_entity.pdbx_description
1 polymer ?
#
loop_
_entity_poly.entity_id
_entity_poly.type
_entity_poly.pdbx_seq_one_letter_code
_entity_poly.pdbx_strand_id
1 'polypeptide(L)'
;MPKALSNGSLPAQSTGSKCEFKAYHETVKDGVPISEHILEPFAEYTKHSDDSSYALVIKRSFREGSSKKTSLTVNSPHILKAFRDVIRSYDPVVSDFTSPLKLEAPFTMLVHYWDELDEYRKALCDTDGRKHLDLLFEFMERELGSDHNHALKMIQKGQISFDNAWVIYRPGDILYQEFMGEPWLLVCKKAVYEENPDDGSYLEIHAVYTDDNGTTVGDAPLVGKLWQRLLFPQGAPVAITGLAIYPRKFASAGDSLERRLKARGEKFLALKDRSTVRYDGLAEWLKPPPFDYYDPSDCKFRGVWLPYTETGRVILDRKTFGEEQRMSHIKVKLADPKPWLCPPYTMGYAPSQKRWVRLLVQNIRDADWIPNTWDTLVLPEKEKRLLRSLVTSHEYPDNPRDQAQQKGKGLVILLHGTPGSGKTLTAEVAAEASQKALFATSIGELNQAST
;
A
#
# COMPACT_ATOMS: atom_id res chain seq x y z
N MET A 1 34.32 -16.13 69.64
CA MET A 1 33.91 -16.70 68.34
C MET A 1 32.38 -16.81 68.36
N PRO A 2 31.65 -16.45 67.28
CA PRO A 2 31.91 -16.81 65.88
C PRO A 2 32.23 -15.62 64.96
N LYS A 3 32.46 -15.91 63.67
CA LYS A 3 32.80 -14.95 62.60
C LYS A 3 31.55 -14.30 62.01
N ALA A 4 31.64 -13.02 61.66
CA ALA A 4 30.69 -12.36 60.76
C ALA A 4 30.97 -12.79 59.31
N LEU A 5 29.91 -13.06 58.54
CA LEU A 5 29.96 -13.23 57.09
C LEU A 5 29.39 -11.99 56.42
N SER A 6 30.25 -11.23 55.74
CA SER A 6 29.86 -10.10 54.91
C SER A 6 29.37 -10.60 53.55
N ASN A 7 28.05 -10.64 53.36
CA ASN A 7 27.48 -10.80 52.01
C ASN A 7 27.65 -9.50 51.22
N GLY A 8 28.73 -9.41 50.45
CA GLY A 8 28.86 -8.38 49.43
C GLY A 8 27.90 -8.64 48.28
N SER A 9 26.91 -7.78 48.08
CA SER A 9 26.12 -7.77 46.85
C SER A 9 26.99 -7.31 45.69
N LEU A 10 27.16 -8.16 44.68
CA LEU A 10 27.74 -7.76 43.40
C LEU A 10 26.86 -6.65 42.78
N PRO A 11 27.44 -5.54 42.30
CA PRO A 11 26.67 -4.52 41.62
C PRO A 11 26.06 -5.07 40.33
N ALA A 12 24.80 -4.74 40.07
CA ALA A 12 24.17 -5.03 38.79
C ALA A 12 24.99 -4.36 37.67
N GLN A 13 25.48 -5.15 36.71
CA GLN A 13 26.26 -4.63 35.59
C GLN A 13 25.35 -3.75 34.72
N SER A 14 25.84 -2.57 34.34
CA SER A 14 25.09 -1.68 33.47
C SER A 14 25.06 -2.20 32.03
N THR A 15 23.86 -2.27 31.46
CA THR A 15 23.61 -2.72 30.09
C THR A 15 24.41 -1.88 29.09
N GLY A 16 25.12 -2.55 28.18
CA GLY A 16 25.90 -1.97 27.09
C GLY A 16 27.19 -1.26 27.50
N SER A 17 27.63 -1.41 28.75
CA SER A 17 28.79 -0.69 29.32
C SER A 17 30.16 -1.14 28.81
N LYS A 18 30.28 -2.35 28.25
CA LYS A 18 31.51 -2.80 27.58
C LYS A 18 31.44 -2.47 26.10
N CYS A 19 32.37 -1.63 25.60
CA CYS A 19 32.53 -1.31 24.19
C CYS A 19 33.19 -2.47 23.40
N GLU A 20 32.58 -3.65 23.45
CA GLU A 20 33.10 -4.91 22.90
C GLU A 20 31.99 -5.70 22.20
N PHE A 21 32.37 -6.54 21.24
CA PHE A 21 31.48 -7.53 20.63
C PHE A 21 31.37 -8.79 21.49
N LYS A 22 30.20 -9.43 21.43
CA LYS A 22 30.04 -10.84 21.81
C LYS A 22 29.41 -11.60 20.65
N ALA A 23 29.97 -12.74 20.25
CA ALA A 23 29.49 -13.52 19.12
C ALA A 23 29.11 -14.96 19.52
N TYR A 24 28.03 -15.47 18.94
CA TYR A 24 27.51 -16.81 19.18
C TYR A 24 27.26 -17.57 17.88
N HIS A 25 27.63 -18.86 17.88
CA HIS A 25 27.22 -19.84 16.87
C HIS A 25 26.17 -20.75 17.51
N GLU A 26 24.96 -20.78 16.97
CA GLU A 26 23.89 -21.65 17.44
C GLU A 26 23.60 -22.74 16.39
N THR A 27 23.96 -23.98 16.72
CA THR A 27 23.71 -25.16 15.88
C THR A 27 22.58 -25.97 16.52
N VAL A 28 21.50 -26.24 15.78
CA VAL A 28 20.43 -27.11 16.28
C VAL A 28 20.74 -28.55 15.91
N LYS A 29 20.98 -29.41 16.89
CA LYS A 29 21.18 -30.85 16.72
C LYS A 29 20.14 -31.61 17.54
N ASP A 30 19.45 -32.57 16.92
CA ASP A 30 18.45 -33.43 17.57
C ASP A 30 17.35 -32.67 18.34
N GLY A 31 16.97 -31.48 17.85
CA GLY A 31 15.94 -30.63 18.46
C GLY A 31 16.40 -29.78 19.66
N VAL A 32 17.65 -29.92 20.10
CA VAL A 32 18.26 -29.11 21.16
C VAL A 32 19.11 -27.99 20.54
N PRO A 33 18.91 -26.71 20.89
CA PRO A 33 19.80 -25.64 20.46
C PRO A 33 21.13 -25.72 21.22
N ILE A 34 22.22 -26.01 20.51
CA ILE A 34 23.58 -25.99 21.04
C ILE A 34 24.16 -24.61 20.74
N SER A 35 24.33 -23.80 21.78
CA SER A 35 25.02 -22.51 21.69
C SER A 35 26.50 -22.66 22.02
N GLU A 36 27.33 -22.48 21.01
CA GLU A 36 28.78 -22.35 21.13
C GLU A 36 29.12 -20.86 21.20
N HIS A 37 29.73 -20.46 22.33
CA HIS A 37 30.27 -19.11 22.46
C HIS A 37 31.49 -19.01 21.56
N ILE A 38 31.56 -17.93 20.79
CA ILE A 38 32.72 -17.61 19.96
C ILE A 38 33.56 -16.61 20.80
N LEU A 39 34.76 -17.00 21.21
CA LEU A 39 35.45 -16.43 22.39
C LEU A 39 36.71 -15.63 22.00
N GLU A 40 36.56 -14.46 21.38
CA GLU A 40 37.22 -14.09 20.10
C GLU A 40 36.40 -14.69 18.94
N PRO A 41 36.96 -14.92 17.75
CA PRO A 41 36.49 -16.07 16.97
C PRO A 41 36.79 -17.47 17.56
N PHE A 42 37.62 -17.66 18.62
CA PHE A 42 38.08 -19.02 19.02
C PHE A 42 38.34 -19.41 20.52
N ALA A 43 38.70 -18.55 21.47
CA ALA A 43 39.43 -18.91 22.70
C ALA A 43 38.65 -19.06 24.05
N GLU A 44 38.03 -20.23 24.25
CA GLU A 44 37.59 -20.89 25.52
C GLU A 44 36.58 -20.29 26.53
N TYR A 45 35.67 -21.19 26.94
CA TYR A 45 34.27 -21.02 27.36
C TYR A 45 34.04 -20.51 28.80
N THR A 46 33.12 -19.56 29.01
CA THR A 46 32.42 -19.40 30.30
C THR A 46 30.90 -19.25 30.12
N LYS A 47 30.14 -20.25 30.60
CA LYS A 47 28.67 -20.15 30.74
C LYS A 47 28.34 -19.33 31.99
N HIS A 48 27.23 -18.58 31.93
CA HIS A 48 26.74 -17.61 32.93
C HIS A 48 27.50 -16.28 33.00
N SER A 49 27.17 -15.38 32.08
CA SER A 49 27.39 -13.93 32.20
C SER A 49 26.22 -13.23 31.54
N ASP A 50 25.74 -12.13 32.12
CA ASP A 50 24.66 -11.32 31.57
C ASP A 50 25.10 -10.71 30.22
N ASP A 51 24.45 -11.15 29.14
CA ASP A 51 24.67 -10.68 27.77
C ASP A 51 24.35 -9.17 27.63
N SER A 52 23.57 -8.61 28.57
CA SER A 52 23.25 -7.18 28.60
C SER A 52 24.50 -6.30 28.64
N SER A 53 25.58 -6.75 29.27
CA SER A 53 26.79 -5.95 29.55
C SER A 53 27.61 -5.55 28.30
N TYR A 54 27.49 -6.27 27.18
CA TYR A 54 28.24 -6.03 25.94
C TYR A 54 27.49 -5.07 25.02
N ALA A 55 28.18 -4.08 24.42
CA ALA A 55 27.58 -3.10 23.53
C ALA A 55 26.80 -3.70 22.35
N LEU A 56 27.37 -4.74 21.72
CA LEU A 56 26.84 -5.42 20.54
C LEU A 56 26.95 -6.94 20.72
N VAL A 57 25.83 -7.66 20.56
CA VAL A 57 25.79 -9.13 20.61
C VAL A 57 25.30 -9.69 19.28
N ILE A 58 26.16 -10.43 18.59
CA ILE A 58 25.89 -11.05 17.30
C ILE A 58 25.52 -12.52 17.53
N LYS A 59 24.36 -12.97 17.05
CA LYS A 59 23.98 -14.39 17.06
C LYS A 59 23.78 -14.89 15.65
N ARG A 60 24.54 -15.92 15.26
CA ARG A 60 24.43 -16.62 13.98
C ARG A 60 23.87 -18.01 14.24
N SER A 61 22.68 -18.29 13.74
CA SER A 61 22.05 -19.61 13.85
C SER A 61 22.11 -20.39 12.54
N PHE A 62 22.44 -21.67 12.67
CA PHE A 62 22.62 -22.64 11.61
C PHE A 62 21.72 -23.84 11.91
N ARG A 63 20.74 -24.06 11.04
CA ARG A 63 19.89 -25.26 11.06
C ARG A 63 20.13 -26.00 9.75
N GLU A 64 20.37 -27.30 9.82
CA GLU A 64 20.46 -28.13 8.61
C GLU A 64 19.22 -27.91 7.73
N GLY A 65 19.46 -27.65 6.44
CA GLY A 65 18.41 -27.37 5.47
C GLY A 65 17.80 -25.96 5.49
N SER A 66 18.32 -25.00 6.27
CA SER A 66 17.84 -23.60 6.22
C SER A 66 18.95 -22.56 6.07
N SER A 67 18.63 -21.43 5.45
CA SER A 67 19.51 -20.27 5.31
C SER A 67 20.04 -19.77 6.65
N LYS A 68 21.32 -19.38 6.68
CA LYS A 68 21.99 -18.79 7.86
C LYS A 68 21.21 -17.56 8.34
N LYS A 69 20.84 -17.51 9.63
CA LYS A 69 20.20 -16.32 10.21
C LYS A 69 21.17 -15.61 11.15
N THR A 70 21.57 -14.39 10.77
CA THR A 70 22.37 -13.49 11.61
C THR A 70 21.46 -12.44 12.24
N SER A 71 21.57 -12.28 13.54
CA SER A 71 20.90 -11.23 14.31
C SER A 71 21.91 -10.43 15.13
N LEU A 72 21.60 -9.15 15.37
CA LEU A 72 22.41 -8.22 16.13
C LEU A 72 21.54 -7.62 17.24
N THR A 73 21.91 -7.84 18.50
CA THR A 73 21.34 -7.11 19.63
C THR A 73 22.24 -5.92 19.97
N VAL A 74 21.68 -4.72 19.95
CA VAL A 74 22.31 -3.46 20.31
C VAL A 74 21.91 -3.10 21.74
N ASN A 75 22.85 -3.22 22.67
CA ASN A 75 22.65 -2.86 24.08
C ASN A 75 23.22 -1.47 24.43
N SER A 76 24.18 -0.96 23.65
CA SER A 76 24.89 0.30 23.95
C SER A 76 23.94 1.50 24.02
N PRO A 77 23.89 2.24 25.15
CA PRO A 77 23.12 3.47 25.28
C PRO A 77 23.56 4.56 24.29
N HIS A 78 24.84 4.61 23.91
CA HIS A 78 25.37 5.59 22.97
C HIS A 78 24.89 5.33 21.54
N ILE A 79 24.85 4.06 21.12
CA ILE A 79 24.31 3.66 19.81
C ILE A 79 22.79 3.88 19.77
N LEU A 80 22.08 3.46 20.82
CA LEU A 80 20.63 3.67 20.93
C LEU A 80 20.26 5.17 20.93
N LYS A 81 21.08 6.03 21.56
CA LYS A 81 20.94 7.49 21.45
C LYS A 81 21.15 7.96 20.00
N ALA A 82 22.20 7.51 19.31
CA ALA A 82 22.42 7.88 17.91
C ALA A 82 21.24 7.47 17.01
N PHE A 83 20.67 6.27 17.22
CA PHE A 83 19.44 5.84 16.52
C PHE A 83 18.25 6.76 16.84
N ARG A 84 18.09 7.19 18.10
CA ARG A 84 17.01 8.13 18.47
C ARG A 84 17.18 9.51 17.82
N ASP A 85 18.41 10.03 17.79
CA ASP A 85 18.71 11.38 17.27
C ASP A 85 18.60 11.42 15.73
N VAL A 86 19.14 10.39 15.05
CA VAL A 86 19.24 10.29 13.58
C VAL A 86 18.01 9.62 12.95
N ILE A 87 17.69 8.40 13.38
CA ILE A 87 16.65 7.55 12.76
C ILE A 87 15.26 7.95 13.26
N ARG A 88 15.13 8.23 14.56
CA ARG A 88 13.91 8.62 15.29
C ARG A 88 12.80 7.57 15.34
N SER A 89 12.43 7.01 14.19
CA SER A 89 11.41 5.97 14.04
C SER A 89 11.62 5.20 12.74
N TYR A 90 11.51 3.87 12.76
CA TYR A 90 11.64 3.02 11.58
C TYR A 90 10.52 1.98 11.59
N ASP A 91 9.49 2.15 10.76
CA ASP A 91 8.21 1.41 10.83
C ASP A 91 8.33 -0.14 10.92
N PRO A 92 9.30 -0.80 10.24
CA PRO A 92 9.56 -2.25 10.40
C PRO A 92 10.12 -2.68 11.77
N VAL A 93 10.65 -1.75 12.56
CA VAL A 93 11.34 -2.00 13.84
C VAL A 93 10.64 -1.20 14.93
N VAL A 94 9.77 -1.87 15.69
CA VAL A 94 9.04 -1.25 16.80
C VAL A 94 9.99 -0.99 17.97
N SER A 95 10.58 0.20 18.01
CA SER A 95 11.47 0.66 19.08
C SER A 95 11.41 2.18 19.20
N ASP A 96 11.52 2.67 20.43
CA ASP A 96 11.77 4.06 20.81
C ASP A 96 13.28 4.35 21.04
N PHE A 97 14.11 3.32 20.82
CA PHE A 97 15.53 3.28 21.12
C PHE A 97 15.84 3.65 22.58
N THR A 98 14.95 3.36 23.55
CA THR A 98 15.25 3.50 25.00
C THR A 98 15.75 2.21 25.64
N SER A 99 15.48 1.07 25.00
CA SER A 99 15.80 -0.27 25.46
C SER A 99 16.62 -1.04 24.41
N PRO A 100 17.31 -2.14 24.80
CA PRO A 100 18.07 -2.95 23.86
C PRO A 100 17.28 -3.39 22.63
N LEU A 101 17.86 -3.17 21.45
CA LEU A 101 17.20 -3.41 20.18
C LEU A 101 17.79 -4.64 19.48
N LYS A 102 16.94 -5.60 19.11
CA LYS A 102 17.32 -6.71 18.25
C LYS A 102 17.00 -6.39 16.77
N LEU A 103 18.00 -6.54 15.92
CA LEU A 103 17.90 -6.43 14.46
C LEU A 103 18.20 -7.80 13.82
N GLU A 104 17.61 -8.06 12.67
CA GLU A 104 17.80 -9.27 11.87
C GLU A 104 18.40 -8.90 10.51
N ALA A 105 19.19 -9.82 9.92
CA ALA A 105 19.69 -9.67 8.55
C ALA A 105 18.51 -9.49 7.55
N PRO A 106 18.65 -8.62 6.52
CA PRO A 106 19.86 -7.92 6.08
C PRO A 106 20.10 -6.56 6.77
N PHE A 107 19.60 -6.36 7.99
CA PHE A 107 19.81 -5.15 8.80
C PHE A 107 19.37 -3.86 8.10
N THR A 108 18.18 -3.90 7.47
CA THR A 108 17.69 -2.86 6.55
C THR A 108 17.80 -1.44 7.10
N MET A 109 17.48 -1.26 8.39
CA MET A 109 17.60 0.02 9.11
C MET A 109 19.02 0.61 9.09
N LEU A 110 20.06 -0.23 9.26
CA LEU A 110 21.46 0.23 9.28
C LEU A 110 21.95 0.64 7.89
N VAL A 111 21.51 -0.07 6.85
CA VAL A 111 21.86 0.24 5.46
C VAL A 111 21.13 1.49 4.97
N HIS A 112 19.84 1.65 5.30
CA HIS A 112 19.05 2.82 4.89
C HIS A 112 19.50 4.13 5.54
N TYR A 113 20.20 4.08 6.68
CA TYR A 113 20.69 5.24 7.44
C TYR A 113 22.24 5.27 7.55
N TRP A 114 22.94 4.55 6.67
CA TRP A 114 24.39 4.37 6.76
C TRP A 114 25.13 5.71 6.78
N ASP A 115 24.81 6.57 5.82
CA ASP A 115 25.50 7.86 5.64
C ASP A 115 25.19 8.81 6.80
N GLU A 116 23.92 8.94 7.23
CA GLU A 116 23.56 9.84 8.33
C GLU A 116 24.10 9.39 9.70
N LEU A 117 24.22 8.08 9.93
CA LEU A 117 24.88 7.53 11.12
C LEU A 117 26.39 7.78 11.08
N ASP A 118 27.02 7.77 9.91
CA ASP A 118 28.45 8.03 9.76
C ASP A 118 28.78 9.52 9.91
N GLU A 119 27.92 10.40 9.39
CA GLU A 119 27.97 11.84 9.66
C GLU A 119 27.84 12.15 11.16
N TYR A 120 26.86 11.54 11.84
CA TYR A 120 26.70 11.69 13.29
C TYR A 120 27.93 11.20 14.06
N ARG A 121 28.48 10.03 13.71
CA ARG A 121 29.71 9.46 14.29
C ARG A 121 30.90 10.40 14.12
N LYS A 122 31.10 10.96 12.92
CA LYS A 122 32.20 11.89 12.62
C LYS A 122 32.07 13.21 13.38
N ALA A 123 30.84 13.72 13.55
CA ALA A 123 30.55 14.95 14.27
C ALA A 123 30.63 14.81 15.81
N LEU A 124 30.65 13.59 16.34
CA LEU A 124 30.58 13.35 17.78
C LEU A 124 31.91 13.70 18.48
N CYS A 125 31.86 14.69 19.38
CA CYS A 125 32.98 15.08 20.25
C CYS A 125 33.15 14.17 21.48
N ASP A 126 32.11 13.42 21.86
CA ASP A 126 32.19 12.43 22.94
C ASP A 126 33.05 11.24 22.53
N THR A 127 34.22 11.12 23.15
CA THR A 127 35.19 10.05 22.89
C THR A 127 34.63 8.66 23.17
N ASP A 128 33.70 8.51 24.12
CA ASP A 128 33.19 7.18 24.50
C ASP A 128 32.07 6.74 23.55
N GLY A 129 31.06 7.59 23.32
CA GLY A 129 30.04 7.35 22.32
C GLY A 129 30.60 7.16 20.91
N ARG A 130 31.72 7.83 20.58
CA ARG A 130 32.41 7.64 19.31
C ARG A 130 33.01 6.24 19.18
N LYS A 131 33.67 5.70 20.21
CA LYS A 131 34.16 4.31 20.19
C LYS A 131 33.02 3.30 20.00
N HIS A 132 31.89 3.51 20.68
CA HIS A 132 30.71 2.66 20.53
C HIS A 132 30.13 2.69 19.11
N LEU A 133 30.16 3.85 18.43
CA LEU A 133 29.77 3.94 17.02
C LEU A 133 30.84 3.39 16.07
N ASP A 134 32.13 3.61 16.34
CA ASP A 134 33.23 3.00 15.57
C ASP A 134 33.12 1.46 15.59
N LEU A 135 32.76 0.86 16.74
CA LEU A 135 32.44 -0.56 16.88
C LEU A 135 31.24 -0.98 16.02
N LEU A 136 30.16 -0.19 15.97
CA LEU A 136 29.03 -0.48 15.08
C LEU A 136 29.44 -0.44 13.60
N PHE A 137 30.27 0.52 13.20
CA PHE A 137 30.75 0.64 11.83
C PHE A 137 31.72 -0.49 11.45
N GLU A 138 32.52 -1.00 12.38
CA GLU A 138 33.34 -2.22 12.19
C GLU A 138 32.46 -3.44 11.86
N PHE A 139 31.30 -3.59 12.52
CA PHE A 139 30.31 -4.62 12.16
C PHE A 139 29.68 -4.37 10.80
N MET A 140 29.21 -3.14 10.55
CA MET A 140 28.52 -2.78 9.31
C MET A 140 29.44 -2.98 8.10
N GLU A 141 30.69 -2.52 8.12
CA GLU A 141 31.64 -2.74 7.03
C GLU A 141 31.96 -4.22 6.80
N ARG A 142 32.10 -5.02 7.86
CA ARG A 142 32.42 -6.46 7.73
C ARG A 142 31.26 -7.30 7.20
N GLU A 143 30.05 -7.08 7.68
CA GLU A 143 28.89 -7.91 7.31
C GLU A 143 28.15 -7.41 6.07
N LEU A 144 28.21 -6.11 5.77
CA LEU A 144 27.36 -5.46 4.77
C LEU A 144 28.15 -4.59 3.77
N GLY A 145 29.43 -4.29 4.05
CA GLY A 145 30.20 -3.31 3.30
C GLY A 145 30.39 -3.64 1.82
N SER A 146 30.55 -4.90 1.43
CA SER A 146 30.66 -5.30 0.02
C SER A 146 29.39 -4.97 -0.77
N ASP A 147 28.25 -5.36 -0.22
CA ASP A 147 26.97 -5.39 -0.90
C ASP A 147 26.37 -3.98 -0.91
N HIS A 148 26.50 -3.25 0.21
CA HIS A 148 26.19 -1.84 0.30
C HIS A 148 26.96 -1.00 -0.73
N ASN A 149 28.29 -1.15 -0.79
CA ASN A 149 29.12 -0.41 -1.75
C ASN A 149 28.81 -0.81 -3.21
N HIS A 150 28.43 -2.06 -3.46
CA HIS A 150 27.97 -2.49 -4.78
C HIS A 150 26.65 -1.79 -5.14
N ALA A 151 25.64 -1.86 -4.27
CA ALA A 151 24.34 -1.24 -4.47
C ALA A 151 24.45 0.28 -4.71
N LEU A 152 25.21 1.01 -3.88
CA LEU A 152 25.42 2.45 -4.06
C LEU A 152 26.01 2.80 -5.43
N LYS A 153 27.03 2.05 -5.91
CA LYS A 153 27.64 2.26 -7.23
C LYS A 153 26.67 2.00 -8.39
N MET A 154 25.68 1.13 -8.20
CA MET A 154 24.61 0.92 -9.19
C MET A 154 23.60 2.06 -9.14
N ILE A 155 23.17 2.46 -7.94
CA ILE A 155 22.18 3.52 -7.72
C ILE A 155 22.67 4.86 -8.28
N GLN A 156 23.97 5.17 -8.13
CA GLN A 156 24.62 6.33 -8.75
C GLN A 156 24.55 6.33 -10.29
N LYS A 157 24.45 5.15 -10.91
CA LYS A 157 24.26 4.97 -12.36
C LYS A 157 22.78 4.88 -12.76
N GLY A 158 21.86 5.06 -11.82
CA GLY A 158 20.42 4.88 -12.02
C GLY A 158 19.99 3.43 -12.21
N GLN A 159 20.79 2.46 -11.76
CA GLN A 159 20.56 1.02 -11.93
C GLN A 159 20.42 0.28 -10.60
N ILE A 160 19.80 -0.90 -10.60
CA ILE A 160 19.71 -1.78 -9.43
C ILE A 160 19.62 -3.26 -9.85
N SER A 161 20.14 -4.18 -9.03
CA SER A 161 19.99 -5.64 -9.18
C SER A 161 18.83 -6.13 -8.32
N PHE A 162 18.31 -7.34 -8.59
CA PHE A 162 17.19 -7.89 -7.81
C PHE A 162 17.54 -8.00 -6.32
N ASP A 163 18.71 -8.56 -5.99
CA ASP A 163 19.12 -8.86 -4.61
C ASP A 163 19.33 -7.60 -3.74
N ASN A 164 19.61 -6.47 -4.38
CA ASN A 164 19.80 -5.16 -3.74
C ASN A 164 18.59 -4.23 -3.91
N ALA A 165 17.52 -4.66 -4.60
CA ALA A 165 16.37 -3.81 -4.90
C ALA A 165 15.70 -3.20 -3.65
N TRP A 166 15.71 -3.91 -2.52
CA TRP A 166 15.20 -3.40 -1.25
C TRP A 166 15.92 -2.12 -0.74
N VAL A 167 17.18 -1.88 -1.12
CA VAL A 167 18.01 -0.76 -0.64
C VAL A 167 17.41 0.59 -1.03
N ILE A 168 16.74 0.67 -2.19
CA ILE A 168 16.11 1.92 -2.65
C ILE A 168 14.75 2.21 -1.99
N TYR A 169 14.14 1.25 -1.28
CA TYR A 169 12.82 1.41 -0.64
C TYR A 169 12.92 1.70 0.86
N ARG A 170 13.49 2.86 1.21
CA ARG A 170 13.56 3.35 2.58
C ARG A 170 12.16 3.68 3.13
N PRO A 171 11.76 3.21 4.33
CA PRO A 171 10.51 3.62 4.97
C PRO A 171 10.45 5.14 5.13
N GLY A 172 9.33 5.75 4.70
CA GLY A 172 9.14 7.20 4.66
C GLY A 172 9.47 7.87 3.32
N ASP A 173 10.30 7.25 2.45
CA ASP A 173 10.59 7.80 1.12
C ASP A 173 9.30 7.88 0.27
N ILE A 174 9.20 8.92 -0.55
CA ILE A 174 8.11 9.05 -1.51
C ILE A 174 8.42 8.15 -2.71
N LEU A 175 7.47 7.28 -3.05
CA LEU A 175 7.51 6.41 -4.22
C LEU A 175 6.66 7.02 -5.34
N TYR A 176 7.06 6.73 -6.56
CA TYR A 176 6.38 7.06 -7.81
C TYR A 176 5.97 5.75 -8.50
N GLN A 177 4.74 5.72 -9.00
CA GLN A 177 4.25 4.74 -9.96
C GLN A 177 3.30 5.44 -10.94
N GLU A 178 2.85 4.73 -11.97
CA GLU A 178 1.84 5.21 -12.89
C GLU A 178 0.63 4.26 -12.93
N PHE A 179 -0.55 4.81 -13.12
CA PHE A 179 -1.77 4.05 -13.37
C PHE A 179 -2.43 4.60 -14.64
N MET A 180 -2.53 3.79 -15.69
CA MET A 180 -2.98 4.21 -17.02
C MET A 180 -2.22 5.44 -17.58
N GLY A 181 -0.91 5.54 -17.29
CA GLY A 181 -0.07 6.68 -17.66
C GLY A 181 -0.19 7.91 -16.75
N GLU A 182 -1.09 7.89 -15.75
CA GLU A 182 -1.20 8.98 -14.78
C GLU A 182 -0.29 8.76 -13.56
N PRO A 183 0.60 9.72 -13.24
CA PRO A 183 1.52 9.58 -12.13
C PRO A 183 0.81 9.58 -10.77
N TRP A 184 1.32 8.76 -9.85
CA TRP A 184 0.76 8.56 -8.52
C TRP A 184 1.89 8.43 -7.50
N LEU A 185 1.82 9.23 -6.44
CA LEU A 185 2.77 9.19 -5.33
C LEU A 185 2.22 8.40 -4.16
N LEU A 186 3.13 7.69 -3.49
CA LEU A 186 2.86 6.86 -2.31
C LEU A 186 3.95 7.13 -1.27
N VAL A 187 3.71 6.79 0.00
CA VAL A 187 4.75 6.77 1.04
C VAL A 187 5.19 5.33 1.26
N CYS A 188 6.49 5.05 1.10
CA CYS A 188 7.07 3.74 1.37
C CYS A 188 6.90 3.35 2.85
N LYS A 189 6.54 2.10 3.12
CA LYS A 189 6.49 1.54 4.48
C LYS A 189 7.55 0.48 4.72
N LYS A 190 7.72 -0.45 3.78
CA LYS A 190 8.79 -1.48 3.79
C LYS A 190 8.88 -2.17 2.44
N ALA A 191 10.02 -2.79 2.17
CA ALA A 191 10.16 -3.78 1.11
C ALA A 191 10.62 -5.13 1.71
N VAL A 192 10.09 -6.24 1.21
CA VAL A 192 10.33 -7.61 1.71
C VAL A 192 10.43 -8.57 0.53
N TYR A 193 11.41 -9.48 0.54
CA TYR A 193 11.47 -10.57 -0.45
C TYR A 193 10.54 -11.69 -0.04
N GLU A 194 9.75 -12.16 -1.00
CA GLU A 194 8.83 -13.27 -0.88
C GLU A 194 9.07 -14.23 -2.06
N GLU A 195 8.59 -15.46 -1.93
CA GLU A 195 8.71 -16.49 -2.96
C GLU A 195 7.32 -17.07 -3.28
N ASN A 196 7.02 -17.20 -4.56
CA ASN A 196 5.84 -17.90 -5.04
C ASN A 196 6.29 -19.24 -5.65
N PRO A 197 5.62 -20.38 -5.34
CA PRO A 197 6.02 -21.69 -5.86
C PRO A 197 6.07 -21.80 -7.40
N ASP A 198 5.21 -21.08 -8.11
CA ASP A 198 5.05 -21.15 -9.56
C ASP A 198 5.83 -20.02 -10.27
N ASP A 199 5.70 -18.79 -9.78
CA ASP A 199 6.27 -17.58 -10.36
C ASP A 199 7.69 -17.23 -9.85
N GLY A 200 8.16 -17.87 -8.77
CA GLY A 200 9.48 -17.67 -8.17
C GLY A 200 9.60 -16.44 -7.26
N SER A 201 10.82 -15.94 -7.06
CA SER A 201 11.11 -14.86 -6.13
C SER A 201 10.66 -13.48 -6.62
N TYR A 202 10.20 -12.64 -5.68
CA TYR A 202 9.76 -11.28 -5.93
C TYR A 202 9.98 -10.37 -4.72
N LEU A 203 10.02 -9.05 -4.95
CA LEU A 203 10.03 -8.06 -3.88
C LEU A 203 8.62 -7.48 -3.71
N GLU A 204 8.02 -7.62 -2.53
CA GLU A 204 6.83 -6.87 -2.12
C GLU A 204 7.22 -5.49 -1.60
N ILE A 205 6.63 -4.44 -2.16
CA ILE A 205 6.77 -3.06 -1.68
C ILE A 205 5.44 -2.66 -1.05
N HIS A 206 5.43 -2.54 0.27
CA HIS A 206 4.31 -2.01 1.01
C HIS A 206 4.42 -0.49 1.05
N ALA A 207 3.36 0.19 0.63
CA ALA A 207 3.24 1.63 0.65
C ALA A 207 1.87 2.06 1.18
N VAL A 208 1.71 3.33 1.51
CA VAL A 208 0.43 3.94 1.87
C VAL A 208 0.15 5.19 1.04
N TYR A 209 -1.13 5.48 0.84
CA TYR A 209 -1.61 6.63 0.09
C TYR A 209 -2.93 7.14 0.68
N THR A 210 -3.41 8.31 0.27
CA THR A 210 -4.70 8.84 0.75
C THR A 210 -5.83 8.37 -0.15
N ASP A 211 -6.81 7.66 0.40
CA ASP A 211 -8.03 7.23 -0.32
C ASP A 211 -9.29 7.68 0.43
N ASP A 212 -10.41 7.65 -0.29
CA ASP A 212 -11.76 7.71 0.27
C ASP A 212 -12.48 6.42 -0.14
N ASN A 213 -13.23 5.77 0.74
CA ASN A 213 -14.06 4.60 0.39
C ASN A 213 -15.56 4.90 0.29
N GLY A 214 -15.96 6.19 0.26
CA GLY A 214 -17.35 6.64 0.30
C GLY A 214 -17.94 6.69 1.72
N THR A 215 -17.14 6.39 2.76
CA THR A 215 -17.54 6.47 4.17
C THR A 215 -16.44 7.03 5.08
N THR A 216 -15.17 6.79 4.74
CA THR A 216 -13.99 7.17 5.51
C THR A 216 -12.89 7.62 4.55
N VAL A 217 -12.33 8.79 4.82
CA VAL A 217 -11.13 9.30 4.16
C VAL A 217 -9.90 9.03 5.05
N GLY A 218 -8.78 8.65 4.46
CA GLY A 218 -7.54 8.50 5.23
C GLY A 218 -6.48 7.65 4.52
N ASP A 219 -5.61 7.01 5.29
CA ASP A 219 -4.49 6.22 4.77
C ASP A 219 -4.98 4.82 4.33
N ALA A 220 -4.70 4.47 3.08
CA ALA A 220 -4.97 3.17 2.45
C ALA A 220 -3.67 2.44 2.11
N PRO A 221 -3.59 1.10 2.29
CA PRO A 221 -2.42 0.33 1.91
C PRO A 221 -2.39 0.01 0.41
N LEU A 222 -1.19 -0.03 -0.16
CA LEU A 222 -0.88 -0.59 -1.47
C LEU A 222 0.28 -1.57 -1.34
N VAL A 223 0.22 -2.68 -2.08
CA VAL A 223 1.32 -3.65 -2.19
C VAL A 223 1.68 -3.78 -3.67
N GLY A 224 2.85 -3.26 -4.03
CA GLY A 224 3.47 -3.48 -5.34
C GLY A 224 4.29 -4.76 -5.32
N LYS A 225 4.41 -5.46 -6.46
CA LYS A 225 5.24 -6.65 -6.62
C LYS A 225 6.24 -6.47 -7.75
N LEU A 226 7.52 -6.69 -7.50
CA LEU A 226 8.58 -6.71 -8.51
C LEU A 226 9.08 -8.15 -8.67
N TRP A 227 8.59 -8.82 -9.70
CA TRP A 227 8.91 -10.20 -10.02
C TRP A 227 10.32 -10.32 -10.63
N GLN A 228 11.19 -11.14 -10.04
CA GLN A 228 12.57 -11.31 -10.51
C GLN A 228 12.61 -11.76 -11.98
N ARG A 229 11.84 -12.81 -12.32
CA ARG A 229 11.81 -13.42 -13.66
C ARG A 229 11.31 -12.47 -14.75
N LEU A 230 10.46 -11.50 -14.40
CA LEU A 230 9.88 -10.54 -15.34
C LEU A 230 10.75 -9.29 -15.51
N LEU A 231 11.32 -8.78 -14.42
CA LEU A 231 11.99 -7.48 -14.39
C LEU A 231 13.52 -7.56 -14.39
N PHE A 232 14.12 -8.68 -14.01
CA PHE A 232 15.57 -8.85 -13.88
C PHE A 232 16.04 -10.06 -14.72
N PRO A 233 15.99 -9.95 -16.06
CA PRO A 233 16.31 -11.07 -16.95
C PRO A 233 17.74 -11.56 -16.71
N GLN A 234 17.90 -12.86 -16.45
CA GLN A 234 19.18 -13.50 -16.12
C GLN A 234 19.90 -12.87 -14.90
N GLY A 235 19.17 -12.21 -14.00
CA GLY A 235 19.74 -11.50 -12.85
C GLY A 235 20.45 -10.19 -13.21
N ALA A 236 20.34 -9.73 -14.46
CA ALA A 236 20.99 -8.51 -14.91
C ALA A 236 20.45 -7.26 -14.18
N PRO A 237 21.32 -6.27 -13.88
CA PRO A 237 20.89 -4.95 -13.46
C PRO A 237 19.92 -4.28 -14.43
N VAL A 238 18.91 -3.58 -13.90
CA VAL A 238 17.98 -2.77 -14.68
C VAL A 238 17.94 -1.33 -14.21
N ALA A 239 17.45 -0.43 -15.07
CA ALA A 239 17.24 0.97 -14.70
C ALA A 239 16.15 1.08 -13.62
N ILE A 240 16.39 1.90 -12.60
CA ILE A 240 15.44 2.10 -11.48
C ILE A 240 14.09 2.64 -11.99
N THR A 241 14.12 3.50 -13.02
CA THR A 241 12.91 4.05 -13.67
C THR A 241 12.17 3.04 -14.55
N GLY A 242 12.73 1.83 -14.77
CA GLY A 242 12.06 0.72 -15.45
C GLY A 242 11.26 -0.20 -14.51
N LEU A 243 11.33 0.04 -13.19
CA LEU A 243 10.51 -0.67 -12.21
C LEU A 243 9.09 -0.09 -12.19
N ALA A 244 8.08 -0.92 -11.89
CA ALA A 244 6.68 -0.46 -11.84
C ALA A 244 6.39 0.54 -10.70
N ILE A 245 7.21 0.52 -9.65
CA ILE A 245 7.15 1.42 -8.50
C ILE A 245 8.59 1.69 -8.04
N TYR A 246 8.99 2.96 -7.91
CA TYR A 246 10.38 3.34 -7.56
C TYR A 246 10.43 4.69 -6.84
N PRO A 247 11.53 5.06 -6.16
CA PRO A 247 11.59 6.33 -5.43
C PRO A 247 11.46 7.56 -6.33
N ARG A 248 10.63 8.52 -5.90
CA ARG A 248 10.31 9.78 -6.60
C ARG A 248 11.53 10.58 -7.05
N LYS A 249 12.66 10.47 -6.32
CA LYS A 249 13.94 11.11 -6.65
C LYS A 249 14.52 10.69 -8.01
N PHE A 250 14.11 9.55 -8.57
CA PHE A 250 14.52 9.10 -9.91
C PHE A 250 13.52 9.47 -11.02
N ALA A 251 12.33 9.98 -10.68
CA ALA A 251 11.30 10.29 -11.68
C ALA A 251 11.54 11.66 -12.34
N SER A 252 11.54 11.70 -13.68
CA SER A 252 11.79 12.89 -14.50
C SER A 252 10.61 13.89 -14.57
N ALA A 253 9.58 13.72 -13.72
CA ALA A 253 8.30 14.43 -13.79
C ALA A 253 8.32 15.94 -13.42
N GLY A 254 9.50 16.50 -13.15
CA GLY A 254 9.73 17.92 -12.82
C GLY A 254 9.17 18.38 -11.47
N ASP A 255 9.48 19.63 -11.11
CA ASP A 255 9.12 20.23 -9.80
C ASP A 255 7.63 20.63 -9.69
N SER A 256 6.87 20.44 -10.76
CA SER A 256 5.43 20.76 -10.79
C SER A 256 4.53 19.57 -10.45
N LEU A 257 5.08 18.35 -10.35
CA LEU A 257 4.29 17.13 -10.18
C LEU A 257 3.40 17.22 -8.95
N GLU A 258 3.99 17.44 -7.77
CA GLU A 258 3.31 17.47 -6.47
C GLU A 258 2.16 18.48 -6.45
N ARG A 259 2.32 19.63 -7.15
CA ARG A 259 1.27 20.64 -7.31
C ARG A 259 0.12 20.15 -8.19
N ARG A 260 0.41 19.49 -9.31
CA ARG A 260 -0.62 18.89 -10.18
C ARG A 260 -1.37 17.76 -9.47
N LEU A 261 -0.63 16.91 -8.76
CA LEU A 261 -1.22 15.80 -7.99
C LEU A 261 -2.07 16.32 -6.83
N LYS A 262 -1.64 17.37 -6.13
CA LYS A 262 -2.45 18.03 -5.10
C LYS A 262 -3.79 18.50 -5.66
N ALA A 263 -3.80 19.22 -6.79
CA ALA A 263 -5.03 19.69 -7.44
C ALA A 263 -5.93 18.53 -7.91
N ARG A 264 -5.35 17.45 -8.45
CA ARG A 264 -6.10 16.22 -8.80
C ARG A 264 -6.71 15.54 -7.57
N GLY A 265 -5.98 15.50 -6.46
CA GLY A 265 -6.46 14.97 -5.19
C GLY A 265 -7.54 15.82 -4.53
N GLU A 266 -7.44 17.14 -4.61
CA GLU A 266 -8.50 18.06 -4.16
C GLU A 266 -9.78 17.82 -4.98
N LYS A 267 -9.66 17.61 -6.31
CA LYS A 267 -10.78 17.16 -7.14
C LYS A 267 -11.33 15.79 -6.72
N PHE A 268 -10.46 14.82 -6.45
CA PHE A 268 -10.84 13.47 -5.98
C PHE A 268 -11.65 13.52 -4.67
N LEU A 269 -11.15 14.25 -3.66
CA LEU A 269 -11.78 14.39 -2.34
C LEU A 269 -13.08 15.22 -2.39
N ALA A 270 -13.28 16.03 -3.44
CA ALA A 270 -14.51 16.77 -3.67
C ALA A 270 -15.59 15.97 -4.43
N LEU A 271 -15.27 14.76 -4.93
CA LEU A 271 -16.25 13.91 -5.60
C LEU A 271 -17.30 13.42 -4.59
N LYS A 272 -18.58 13.61 -4.93
CA LYS A 272 -19.68 13.15 -4.09
C LYS A 272 -20.01 11.70 -4.41
N ASP A 273 -20.12 10.87 -3.38
CA ASP A 273 -20.60 9.50 -3.51
C ASP A 273 -22.08 9.50 -3.94
N ARG A 274 -22.51 8.44 -4.66
CA ARG A 274 -23.83 8.30 -5.30
C ARG A 274 -24.20 9.45 -6.25
N SER A 275 -23.23 10.09 -6.90
CA SER A 275 -23.46 11.17 -7.88
C SER A 275 -23.32 10.69 -9.32
N THR A 276 -24.13 11.23 -10.23
CA THR A 276 -23.96 10.99 -11.67
C THR A 276 -23.04 12.08 -12.25
N VAL A 277 -22.04 11.66 -13.03
CA VAL A 277 -21.04 12.52 -13.68
C VAL A 277 -20.90 12.13 -15.15
N ARG A 278 -20.31 13.01 -15.96
CA ARG A 278 -19.91 12.68 -17.34
C ARG A 278 -18.46 12.22 -17.36
N TYR A 279 -18.19 11.26 -18.23
CA TYR A 279 -16.85 10.73 -18.48
C TYR A 279 -16.58 10.58 -19.97
N ASP A 280 -15.33 10.78 -20.36
CA ASP A 280 -14.80 10.57 -21.70
C ASP A 280 -13.30 10.28 -21.59
N GLY A 281 -12.89 9.05 -21.93
CA GLY A 281 -11.48 8.64 -21.98
C GLY A 281 -11.19 7.22 -21.51
N LEU A 282 -9.92 6.93 -21.25
CA LEU A 282 -9.46 5.62 -20.79
C LEU A 282 -10.07 5.23 -19.43
N ALA A 283 -10.51 4.00 -19.29
CA ALA A 283 -11.06 3.43 -18.06
C ALA A 283 -10.69 1.94 -17.94
N GLU A 284 -10.87 1.33 -16.77
CA GLU A 284 -10.85 -0.13 -16.60
C GLU A 284 -12.22 -0.61 -16.13
N TRP A 285 -12.73 -1.74 -16.65
CA TRP A 285 -13.93 -2.38 -16.10
C TRP A 285 -13.57 -3.65 -15.33
N LEU A 286 -14.32 -3.93 -14.27
CA LEU A 286 -14.12 -5.13 -13.45
C LEU A 286 -14.79 -6.33 -14.11
N LYS A 287 -14.00 -7.26 -14.62
CA LYS A 287 -14.46 -8.58 -15.04
C LYS A 287 -14.43 -9.54 -13.84
N PRO A 288 -15.56 -9.87 -13.20
CA PRO A 288 -15.57 -10.95 -12.21
C PRO A 288 -15.17 -12.28 -12.89
N PRO A 289 -14.52 -13.20 -12.16
CA PRO A 289 -14.29 -14.53 -12.70
C PRO A 289 -15.62 -15.30 -12.85
N PRO A 290 -15.69 -16.31 -13.73
CA PRO A 290 -16.82 -17.23 -13.83
C PRO A 290 -17.15 -17.91 -12.48
N PHE A 291 -18.41 -18.26 -12.23
CA PHE A 291 -18.82 -18.89 -10.96
C PHE A 291 -18.20 -20.28 -10.72
N ASP A 292 -17.81 -20.98 -11.80
CA ASP A 292 -17.10 -22.26 -11.80
C ASP A 292 -15.57 -22.11 -11.73
N TYR A 293 -15.04 -20.88 -11.74
CA TYR A 293 -13.61 -20.62 -11.64
C TYR A 293 -13.10 -20.71 -10.20
N TYR A 294 -12.14 -21.61 -9.98
CA TYR A 294 -11.41 -21.76 -8.73
C TYR A 294 -9.90 -21.60 -8.97
N ASP A 295 -9.26 -20.69 -8.25
CA ASP A 295 -7.81 -20.54 -8.22
C ASP A 295 -7.24 -21.28 -6.98
N PRO A 296 -6.56 -22.43 -7.17
CA PRO A 296 -5.98 -23.20 -6.08
C PRO A 296 -4.74 -22.56 -5.44
N SER A 297 -4.10 -21.59 -6.11
CA SER A 297 -2.85 -20.99 -5.66
C SER A 297 -3.07 -19.89 -4.60
N ASP A 298 -4.18 -19.16 -4.68
CA ASP A 298 -4.43 -17.99 -3.83
C ASP A 298 -5.87 -17.90 -3.25
N CYS A 299 -6.73 -18.90 -3.50
CA CYS A 299 -8.11 -19.00 -2.99
C CYS A 299 -8.96 -17.72 -3.19
N LYS A 300 -8.71 -16.98 -4.27
CA LYS A 300 -9.25 -15.64 -4.50
C LYS A 300 -10.10 -15.58 -5.76
N PHE A 301 -11.41 -15.48 -5.56
CA PHE A 301 -12.38 -15.05 -6.56
C PHE A 301 -12.21 -13.55 -6.87
N ARG A 302 -11.05 -13.15 -7.42
CA ARG A 302 -10.70 -11.77 -7.73
C ARG A 302 -10.99 -11.46 -9.19
N GLY A 303 -11.79 -10.43 -9.43
CA GLY A 303 -12.02 -9.93 -10.78
C GLY A 303 -10.77 -9.26 -11.38
N VAL A 304 -10.65 -9.37 -12.69
CA VAL A 304 -9.58 -8.75 -13.49
C VAL A 304 -10.06 -7.39 -13.98
N TRP A 305 -9.22 -6.36 -13.84
CA TRP A 305 -9.46 -5.05 -14.43
C TRP A 305 -9.02 -5.08 -15.89
N LEU A 306 -9.92 -4.73 -16.81
CA LEU A 306 -9.65 -4.75 -18.25
C LEU A 306 -9.76 -3.34 -18.84
N PRO A 307 -8.72 -2.84 -19.54
CA PRO A 307 -8.71 -1.49 -20.08
C PRO A 307 -9.67 -1.34 -21.26
N TYR A 308 -10.31 -0.18 -21.36
CA TYR A 308 -11.19 0.21 -22.45
C TYR A 308 -11.35 1.75 -22.49
N THR A 309 -12.26 2.28 -23.32
CA THR A 309 -12.64 3.71 -23.32
C THR A 309 -14.10 3.85 -22.89
N GLU A 310 -14.36 4.63 -21.85
CA GLU A 310 -15.72 4.93 -21.38
C GLU A 310 -16.16 6.31 -21.88
N THR A 311 -17.44 6.42 -22.27
CA THR A 311 -18.01 7.63 -22.85
C THR A 311 -19.48 7.76 -22.45
N GLY A 312 -19.84 8.88 -21.81
CA GLY A 312 -21.22 9.18 -21.43
C GLY A 312 -21.35 9.43 -19.93
N ARG A 313 -22.47 9.00 -19.33
CA ARG A 313 -22.72 9.19 -17.91
C ARG A 313 -22.39 7.94 -17.11
N VAL A 314 -21.70 8.16 -15.99
CA VAL A 314 -21.31 7.14 -15.01
C VAL A 314 -21.73 7.59 -13.63
N ILE A 315 -22.00 6.63 -12.74
CA ILE A 315 -22.43 6.89 -11.37
C ILE A 315 -21.23 6.65 -10.46
N LEU A 316 -20.74 7.69 -9.80
CA LEU A 316 -19.72 7.53 -8.76
C LEU A 316 -20.39 6.92 -7.53
N ASP A 317 -19.99 5.71 -7.15
CA ASP A 317 -20.50 5.01 -5.97
C ASP A 317 -19.41 4.06 -5.43
N ARG A 318 -18.52 4.64 -4.61
CA ARG A 318 -17.42 3.93 -3.97
C ARG A 318 -17.90 3.06 -2.83
N LYS A 319 -18.94 3.52 -2.10
CA LYS A 319 -19.50 2.81 -0.97
C LYS A 319 -20.14 1.49 -1.41
N THR A 320 -21.07 1.53 -2.37
CA THR A 320 -21.76 0.33 -2.86
C THR A 320 -20.76 -0.63 -3.50
N PHE A 321 -19.76 -0.13 -4.24
CA PHE A 321 -18.65 -0.95 -4.75
C PHE A 321 -17.93 -1.70 -3.62
N GLY A 322 -17.53 -1.01 -2.55
CA GLY A 322 -16.84 -1.64 -1.42
C GLY A 322 -17.70 -2.67 -0.67
N GLU A 323 -19.01 -2.44 -0.61
CA GLU A 323 -19.98 -3.34 0.03
C GLU A 323 -20.26 -4.61 -0.79
N GLU A 324 -20.17 -4.55 -2.12
CA GLU A 324 -20.27 -5.70 -3.04
C GLU A 324 -18.92 -6.44 -3.15
N GLN A 325 -17.82 -5.71 -3.30
CA GLN A 325 -16.48 -6.24 -3.55
C GLN A 325 -15.70 -6.54 -2.26
N ARG A 326 -16.35 -7.24 -1.31
CA ARG A 326 -15.82 -7.47 0.05
C ARG A 326 -14.48 -8.22 0.11
N MET A 327 -14.08 -8.94 -0.94
CA MET A 327 -12.79 -9.66 -0.99
C MET A 327 -11.63 -8.80 -1.56
N SER A 328 -11.95 -7.64 -2.14
CA SER A 328 -11.01 -6.68 -2.75
C SER A 328 -11.16 -5.25 -2.22
N HIS A 329 -12.05 -5.02 -1.24
CA HIS A 329 -12.22 -3.73 -0.59
C HIS A 329 -10.91 -3.22 0.02
N ILE A 330 -10.64 -1.94 -0.23
CA ILE A 330 -9.47 -1.24 0.31
C ILE A 330 -9.82 -0.81 1.74
N LYS A 331 -9.03 -1.26 2.71
CA LYS A 331 -9.20 -0.86 4.12
C LYS A 331 -8.57 0.51 4.34
N VAL A 332 -9.40 1.55 4.28
CA VAL A 332 -9.01 2.93 4.62
C VAL A 332 -9.02 3.10 6.14
N LYS A 333 -7.90 3.57 6.70
CA LYS A 333 -7.77 3.96 8.11
C LYS A 333 -7.91 5.48 8.20
N LEU A 334 -8.86 5.96 9.02
CA LEU A 334 -9.07 7.39 9.26
C LEU A 334 -7.74 8.11 9.58
N ALA A 335 -7.42 9.13 8.79
CA ALA A 335 -6.21 9.95 8.90
C ALA A 335 -6.42 11.27 8.15
N ASP A 336 -5.60 12.29 8.45
CA ASP A 336 -5.65 13.56 7.73
C ASP A 336 -5.30 13.37 6.24
N PRO A 337 -6.18 13.77 5.30
CA PRO A 337 -5.96 13.55 3.88
C PRO A 337 -4.79 14.36 3.34
N LYS A 338 -3.95 13.72 2.52
CA LYS A 338 -2.83 14.34 1.80
C LYS A 338 -3.17 14.30 0.30
N PRO A 339 -3.74 15.37 -0.29
CA PRO A 339 -4.30 15.29 -1.64
C PRO A 339 -3.29 14.86 -2.72
N TRP A 340 -2.02 15.21 -2.55
CA TRP A 340 -0.95 14.82 -3.49
C TRP A 340 -0.61 13.31 -3.48
N LEU A 341 -1.12 12.55 -2.51
CA LEU A 341 -1.07 11.08 -2.46
C LEU A 341 -2.36 10.42 -2.99
N CYS A 342 -3.38 11.18 -3.38
CA CYS A 342 -4.64 10.60 -3.84
C CYS A 342 -4.47 9.85 -5.18
N PRO A 343 -5.22 8.74 -5.37
CA PRO A 343 -5.14 7.94 -6.58
C PRO A 343 -5.53 8.77 -7.82
N PRO A 344 -4.98 8.44 -8.99
CA PRO A 344 -5.38 9.07 -10.25
C PRO A 344 -6.78 8.65 -10.71
N TYR A 345 -7.37 7.62 -10.11
CA TYR A 345 -8.67 7.08 -10.46
C TYR A 345 -9.66 7.11 -9.28
N THR A 346 -10.95 7.09 -9.62
CA THR A 346 -12.02 6.76 -8.69
C THR A 346 -12.80 5.54 -9.15
N MET A 347 -13.76 5.08 -8.34
CA MET A 347 -14.68 4.01 -8.69
C MET A 347 -16.06 4.55 -9.06
N GLY A 348 -16.67 3.95 -10.07
CA GLY A 348 -18.06 4.19 -10.41
C GLY A 348 -18.68 3.00 -11.12
N TYR A 349 -19.94 3.14 -11.49
CA TYR A 349 -20.72 2.18 -12.25
C TYR A 349 -21.09 2.80 -13.60
N ALA A 350 -20.86 2.07 -14.71
CA ALA A 350 -21.25 2.47 -16.05
C ALA A 350 -22.62 1.85 -16.41
N PRO A 351 -23.73 2.62 -16.44
CA PRO A 351 -25.08 2.08 -16.71
C PRO A 351 -25.21 1.52 -18.13
N SER A 352 -24.46 2.09 -19.08
CA SER A 352 -24.32 1.64 -20.47
C SER A 352 -23.85 0.19 -20.59
N GLN A 353 -22.90 -0.21 -19.73
CA GLN A 353 -22.27 -1.53 -19.75
C GLN A 353 -22.69 -2.45 -18.60
N LYS A 354 -23.45 -1.91 -17.63
CA LYS A 354 -23.93 -2.59 -16.42
C LYS A 354 -22.78 -3.17 -15.57
N ARG A 355 -21.69 -2.41 -15.42
CA ARG A 355 -20.42 -2.86 -14.82
C ARG A 355 -19.77 -1.81 -13.92
N TRP A 356 -19.01 -2.29 -12.93
CA TRP A 356 -18.11 -1.49 -12.11
C TRP A 356 -16.84 -1.08 -12.88
N VAL A 357 -16.43 0.18 -12.74
CA VAL A 357 -15.42 0.82 -13.58
C VAL A 357 -14.49 1.75 -12.77
N ARG A 358 -13.19 1.71 -13.09
CA ARG A 358 -12.19 2.68 -12.63
C ARG A 358 -12.07 3.80 -13.65
N LEU A 359 -12.14 5.03 -13.16
CA LEU A 359 -12.29 6.25 -13.95
C LEU A 359 -11.22 7.27 -13.55
N LEU A 360 -10.41 7.76 -14.48
CA LEU A 360 -9.38 8.76 -14.21
C LEU A 360 -10.01 10.09 -13.76
N VAL A 361 -9.63 10.57 -12.58
CA VAL A 361 -10.25 11.73 -11.89
C VAL A 361 -10.24 12.98 -12.75
N GLN A 362 -9.21 13.18 -13.58
CA GLN A 362 -9.13 14.33 -14.48
C GLN A 362 -10.18 14.32 -15.61
N ASN A 363 -10.57 13.15 -16.09
CA ASN A 363 -11.52 12.98 -17.20
C ASN A 363 -12.99 13.13 -16.76
N ILE A 364 -13.26 13.06 -15.45
CA ILE A 364 -14.59 13.30 -14.87
C ILE A 364 -15.01 14.77 -15.08
N ARG A 365 -16.24 14.98 -15.52
CA ARG A 365 -16.89 16.29 -15.69
C ARG A 365 -18.30 16.25 -15.10
N ASP A 366 -18.94 17.41 -14.95
CA ASP A 366 -20.35 17.46 -14.60
C ASP A 366 -21.20 16.70 -15.64
N ALA A 367 -22.34 16.15 -15.23
CA ALA A 367 -23.13 15.23 -16.07
C ALA A 367 -23.79 15.85 -17.32
N ASP A 368 -23.61 17.15 -17.56
CA ASP A 368 -24.23 17.93 -18.63
C ASP A 368 -25.74 17.66 -18.74
N TRP A 369 -26.49 18.00 -17.68
CA TRP A 369 -27.95 17.86 -17.66
C TRP A 369 -28.62 18.91 -18.55
N ILE A 370 -29.50 18.46 -19.44
CA ILE A 370 -30.25 19.32 -20.36
C ILE A 370 -31.41 19.99 -19.58
N PRO A 371 -31.49 21.32 -19.52
CA PRO A 371 -32.60 22.00 -18.87
C PRO A 371 -33.89 21.90 -19.70
N ASN A 372 -35.04 22.00 -19.03
CA ASN A 372 -36.37 22.10 -19.66
C ASN A 372 -36.76 20.94 -20.61
N THR A 373 -36.24 19.74 -20.39
CA THR A 373 -36.49 18.57 -21.27
C THR A 373 -37.94 18.13 -21.37
N TRP A 374 -38.80 18.46 -20.40
CA TRP A 374 -40.24 18.24 -20.51
C TRP A 374 -40.88 18.95 -21.70
N ASP A 375 -40.25 19.98 -22.25
CA ASP A 375 -40.78 20.77 -23.35
C ASP A 375 -40.54 20.09 -24.71
N THR A 376 -39.52 19.22 -24.82
CA THR A 376 -39.27 18.43 -26.04
C THR A 376 -40.25 17.26 -26.20
N LEU A 377 -40.90 16.86 -25.10
CA LEU A 377 -41.77 15.69 -25.06
C LEU A 377 -43.18 16.01 -25.57
N VAL A 378 -43.56 15.42 -26.70
CA VAL A 378 -44.90 15.55 -27.30
C VAL A 378 -45.87 14.57 -26.64
N LEU A 379 -46.46 15.00 -25.52
CA LEU A 379 -47.55 14.31 -24.81
C LEU A 379 -48.68 15.28 -24.45
N PRO A 380 -49.94 14.79 -24.31
CA PRO A 380 -51.03 15.58 -23.75
C PRO A 380 -50.65 16.19 -22.39
N GLU A 381 -50.95 17.47 -22.20
CA GLU A 381 -50.54 18.24 -21.01
C GLU A 381 -50.93 17.60 -19.67
N LYS A 382 -52.10 16.96 -19.61
CA LYS A 382 -52.57 16.24 -18.42
C LYS A 382 -51.65 15.05 -18.06
N GLU A 383 -51.23 14.29 -19.06
CA GLU A 383 -50.35 13.12 -18.90
C GLU A 383 -48.92 13.56 -18.58
N LYS A 384 -48.42 14.58 -19.29
CA LYS A 384 -47.11 15.18 -19.03
C LYS A 384 -46.99 15.67 -17.59
N ARG A 385 -48.00 16.38 -17.06
CA ARG A 385 -48.03 16.84 -15.67
C ARG A 385 -48.09 15.70 -14.67
N LEU A 386 -48.91 14.67 -14.91
CA LEU A 386 -49.00 13.50 -14.05
C LEU A 386 -47.65 12.77 -13.97
N LEU A 387 -47.04 12.49 -15.12
CA LEU A 387 -45.74 11.84 -15.21
C LEU A 387 -44.64 12.65 -14.51
N ARG A 388 -44.56 13.96 -14.81
CA ARG A 388 -43.61 14.88 -14.16
C ARG A 388 -43.79 14.85 -12.64
N SER A 389 -45.02 14.99 -12.15
CA SER A 389 -45.34 14.96 -10.72
C SER A 389 -44.86 13.67 -10.07
N LEU A 390 -45.23 12.50 -10.62
CA LEU A 390 -44.87 11.18 -10.09
C LEU A 390 -43.35 11.00 -10.01
N VAL A 391 -42.61 11.39 -11.05
CA VAL A 391 -41.15 11.26 -11.12
C VAL A 391 -40.46 12.22 -10.14
N THR A 392 -40.94 13.47 -10.02
CA THR A 392 -40.34 14.47 -9.11
C THR A 392 -40.68 14.25 -7.65
N SER A 393 -41.84 13.68 -7.33
CA SER A 393 -42.24 13.38 -5.93
C SER A 393 -41.71 12.05 -5.42
N HIS A 394 -41.04 11.26 -6.27
CA HIS A 394 -40.57 9.92 -5.91
C HIS A 394 -39.11 9.93 -5.43
N GLU A 395 -38.98 9.77 -4.12
CA GLU A 395 -37.72 9.58 -3.41
C GLU A 395 -37.62 8.12 -2.92
N TYR A 396 -36.41 7.56 -3.02
CA TYR A 396 -36.06 6.29 -2.41
C TYR A 396 -35.53 6.54 -0.98
N PRO A 397 -35.78 5.64 -0.01
CA PRO A 397 -35.15 5.72 1.31
C PRO A 397 -33.62 5.74 1.24
N ASP A 398 -32.98 6.43 2.19
CA ASP A 398 -31.51 6.57 2.26
C ASP A 398 -30.77 5.22 2.25
N ASN A 399 -31.38 4.22 2.89
CA ASN A 399 -30.93 2.82 2.88
C ASN A 399 -31.75 1.98 1.87
N PRO A 400 -31.29 1.82 0.61
CA PRO A 400 -31.98 1.01 -0.39
C PRO A 400 -32.06 -0.49 -0.05
N ARG A 401 -31.25 -0.99 0.91
CA ARG A 401 -31.21 -2.41 1.29
C ARG A 401 -32.11 -2.79 2.47
N ASP A 402 -32.73 -1.82 3.16
CA ASP A 402 -33.72 -2.11 4.20
C ASP A 402 -35.09 -2.42 3.56
N GLN A 403 -35.37 -3.71 3.40
CA GLN A 403 -36.61 -4.20 2.79
C GLN A 403 -37.89 -3.72 3.50
N ALA A 404 -37.84 -3.45 4.82
CA ALA A 404 -38.99 -2.95 5.55
C ALA A 404 -39.28 -1.50 5.16
N GLN A 405 -38.25 -0.67 4.99
CA GLN A 405 -38.37 0.71 4.51
C GLN A 405 -38.75 0.81 3.03
N GLN A 406 -38.36 -0.15 2.20
CA GLN A 406 -38.71 -0.19 0.77
C GLN A 406 -40.18 -0.54 0.50
N LYS A 407 -40.90 -1.16 1.45
CA LYS A 407 -42.25 -1.69 1.22
C LYS A 407 -43.23 -0.56 0.85
N GLY A 408 -43.82 -0.66 -0.34
CA GLY A 408 -44.79 0.32 -0.85
C GLY A 408 -44.18 1.65 -1.34
N LYS A 409 -42.84 1.76 -1.42
CA LYS A 409 -42.14 2.95 -1.94
C LYS A 409 -41.86 2.92 -3.44
N GLY A 410 -41.87 1.74 -4.07
CA GLY A 410 -41.56 1.59 -5.49
C GLY A 410 -42.59 2.27 -6.40
N LEU A 411 -42.10 3.04 -7.37
CA LEU A 411 -42.88 3.62 -8.46
C LEU A 411 -42.69 2.80 -9.74
N VAL A 412 -43.77 2.28 -10.31
CA VAL A 412 -43.77 1.56 -11.59
C VAL A 412 -44.67 2.30 -12.57
N ILE A 413 -44.13 2.65 -13.73
CA ILE A 413 -44.84 3.37 -14.81
C ILE A 413 -44.79 2.50 -16.07
N LEU A 414 -45.97 2.12 -16.59
CA LEU A 414 -46.10 1.37 -17.83
C LEU A 414 -46.40 2.33 -18.99
N LEU A 415 -45.45 2.49 -19.91
CA LEU A 415 -45.62 3.28 -21.13
C LEU A 415 -46.05 2.36 -22.29
N HIS A 416 -47.33 2.40 -22.65
CA HIS A 416 -47.88 1.61 -23.77
C HIS A 416 -48.16 2.49 -25.01
N GLY A 417 -48.13 1.90 -26.20
CA GLY A 417 -48.40 2.60 -27.47
C GLY A 417 -47.71 1.95 -28.66
N THR A 418 -48.04 2.38 -29.88
CA THR A 418 -47.47 1.87 -31.14
C THR A 418 -45.95 2.08 -31.24
N PRO A 419 -45.21 1.29 -32.05
CA PRO A 419 -43.80 1.56 -32.33
C PRO A 419 -43.58 3.00 -32.80
N GLY A 420 -42.47 3.63 -32.39
CA GLY A 420 -42.18 5.04 -32.69
C GLY A 420 -42.89 6.09 -31.83
N SER A 421 -43.83 5.71 -30.95
CA SER A 421 -44.62 6.64 -30.11
C SER A 421 -43.86 7.34 -28.96
N GLY A 422 -42.53 7.51 -29.06
CA GLY A 422 -41.73 8.24 -28.07
C GLY A 422 -41.52 7.56 -26.70
N LYS A 423 -41.91 6.30 -26.48
CA LYS A 423 -41.82 5.61 -25.17
C LYS A 423 -40.43 5.70 -24.51
N THR A 424 -39.36 5.45 -25.27
CA THR A 424 -37.98 5.54 -24.75
C THR A 424 -37.62 6.98 -24.40
N LEU A 425 -37.95 7.93 -25.30
CA LEU A 425 -37.75 9.37 -25.09
C LEU A 425 -38.46 9.88 -23.82
N THR A 426 -39.66 9.38 -23.52
CA THR A 426 -40.38 9.69 -22.28
C THR A 426 -39.58 9.29 -21.03
N ALA A 427 -38.92 8.13 -21.05
CA ALA A 427 -38.08 7.66 -19.94
C ALA A 427 -36.75 8.45 -19.86
N GLU A 428 -36.14 8.76 -21.00
CA GLU A 428 -34.95 9.61 -21.10
C GLU A 428 -35.22 11.01 -20.54
N VAL A 429 -36.30 11.67 -20.98
CA VAL A 429 -36.72 13.00 -20.47
C VAL A 429 -37.00 12.97 -18.96
N ALA A 430 -37.62 11.91 -18.44
CA ALA A 430 -37.88 11.76 -17.02
C ALA A 430 -36.58 11.60 -16.19
N ALA A 431 -35.62 10.81 -16.69
CA ALA A 431 -34.31 10.65 -16.07
C ALA A 431 -33.51 11.97 -16.10
N GLU A 432 -33.50 12.65 -17.25
CA GLU A 432 -32.85 13.93 -17.49
C GLU A 432 -33.36 15.02 -16.52
N ALA A 433 -34.69 15.19 -16.45
CA ALA A 433 -35.31 16.21 -15.62
C ALA A 433 -35.25 15.92 -14.12
N SER A 434 -34.99 14.66 -13.72
CA SER A 434 -34.77 14.28 -12.33
C SER A 434 -33.28 14.16 -11.97
N GLN A 435 -32.38 14.43 -12.92
CA GLN A 435 -30.93 14.34 -12.78
C GLN A 435 -30.46 12.96 -12.27
N LYS A 436 -31.15 11.90 -12.75
CA LYS A 436 -30.87 10.49 -12.41
C LYS A 436 -30.31 9.78 -13.64
N ALA A 437 -29.28 8.96 -13.46
CA ALA A 437 -28.76 8.12 -14.53
C ALA A 437 -29.81 7.09 -14.98
N LEU A 438 -29.98 6.95 -16.31
CA LEU A 438 -30.91 5.99 -16.89
C LEU A 438 -30.23 4.61 -17.07
N PHE A 439 -30.85 3.58 -16.54
CA PHE A 439 -30.50 2.19 -16.82
C PHE A 439 -31.45 1.62 -17.89
N ALA A 440 -30.93 1.35 -19.08
CA ALA A 440 -31.65 0.66 -20.13
C ALA A 440 -31.41 -0.86 -20.05
N THR A 441 -32.46 -1.67 -20.19
CA THR A 441 -32.32 -3.13 -20.32
C THR A 441 -33.43 -3.70 -21.21
N SER A 442 -33.08 -4.74 -21.95
CA SER A 442 -33.99 -5.56 -22.74
C SER A 442 -34.29 -6.88 -22.03
N ILE A 443 -35.36 -7.57 -22.45
CA ILE A 443 -35.71 -8.91 -21.96
C ILE A 443 -34.61 -9.93 -22.32
N GLY A 444 -33.96 -9.78 -23.48
CA GLY A 444 -32.88 -10.68 -23.91
C GLY A 444 -31.67 -10.63 -22.98
N GLU A 445 -31.28 -9.45 -22.51
CA GLU A 445 -30.17 -9.29 -21.56
C GLU A 445 -30.51 -9.85 -20.17
N LEU A 446 -31.77 -9.69 -19.71
CA LEU A 446 -32.22 -10.25 -18.43
C LEU A 446 -32.18 -11.78 -18.44
N ASN A 447 -32.53 -12.41 -19.57
CA ASN A 447 -32.48 -13.87 -19.70
C ASN A 447 -31.04 -14.42 -19.71
N GLN A 448 -30.05 -13.67 -20.19
CA GLN A 448 -28.64 -14.10 -20.20
C GLN A 448 -28.01 -14.18 -18.81
N ALA A 449 -28.56 -13.48 -17.81
CA ALA A 449 -28.09 -13.55 -16.42
C ALA A 449 -28.65 -14.74 -15.63
N SER A 450 -29.40 -15.64 -16.28
CA SER A 450 -30.11 -16.76 -15.65
C SER A 450 -29.48 -18.14 -15.93
N THR A 451 -28.29 -18.16 -16.52
CA THR A 451 -27.47 -19.34 -16.85
C THR A 451 -26.01 -19.05 -16.57
#